data_AF-U9TB49-F1
#
_entry.id   AF-U9TB49-F1
#
_cell.length_a   1.000
_cell.length_b   1.000
_cell.length_c   1.000
_cell.angle_alpha   90.00
_cell.angle_beta   90.00
_cell.angle_gamma   90.00
#
_symmetry.space_group_name_H-M   'P 1'
#
loop_
_entity.id
_entity.type
_entity.pdbx_description
1 polymer ?
#
loop_
_entity_poly.entity_id
_entity_poly.type
_entity_poly.pdbx_seq_one_letter_code
_entity_poly.pdbx_strand_id
1 'polypeptide(L)'
;MDHLNSIHDLAYCYQHEIGIKKDEFKAFKIYEEAAKKGYVKSIHQLGYCYQYGIGTEKNEVKAFELYKEAAEKCDIDSIYMLGNCYQYGIGTEKSNIKAFGLYKTAAEKGDIGSKFKLGECYYNGIGIEKNKIKAIELYKELVENGYIEWKKN
;
A
#
# COMPACT_ATOMS: atom_id res chain seq x y z
N MET A 1 -8.02 -2.27 -22.83
CA MET A 1 -7.22 -1.77 -21.70
C MET A 1 -7.65 -0.34 -21.32
N ASP A 2 -7.78 0.56 -22.30
CA ASP A 2 -7.95 2.02 -22.08
C ASP A 2 -9.22 2.46 -21.34
N HIS A 3 -10.33 1.74 -21.50
CA HIS A 3 -11.59 2.08 -20.82
C HIS A 3 -11.58 1.80 -19.31
N LEU A 4 -10.70 0.93 -18.81
CA LEU A 4 -10.63 0.63 -17.37
C LEU A 4 -9.79 1.66 -16.61
N ASN A 5 -8.78 2.23 -17.27
CA ASN A 5 -7.97 3.32 -16.71
C ASN A 5 -8.85 4.57 -16.47
N SER A 6 -9.63 4.98 -17.48
CA SER A 6 -10.51 6.14 -17.37
C SER A 6 -11.62 5.98 -16.32
N ILE A 7 -12.15 4.78 -16.14
CA ILE A 7 -13.13 4.46 -15.10
C ILE A 7 -12.51 4.58 -13.71
N HIS A 8 -11.30 4.04 -13.51
CA HIS A 8 -10.58 4.15 -12.25
C HIS A 8 -10.27 5.61 -11.90
N ASP A 9 -9.80 6.39 -12.87
CA ASP A 9 -9.48 7.80 -12.67
C ASP A 9 -10.74 8.61 -12.32
N LEU A 10 -11.89 8.27 -12.92
CA LEU A 10 -13.17 8.87 -12.55
C LEU A 10 -13.55 8.57 -11.08
N ALA A 11 -13.37 7.33 -10.64
CA ALA A 11 -13.58 6.98 -9.23
C ALA A 11 -12.65 7.76 -8.30
N TYR A 12 -11.39 7.94 -8.70
CA TYR A 12 -10.42 8.75 -7.96
C TYR A 12 -10.86 10.21 -7.87
N CYS A 13 -11.39 10.79 -8.97
CA CYS A 13 -11.95 12.14 -8.95
C CYS A 13 -13.16 12.26 -8.00
N TYR A 14 -14.06 11.27 -7.98
CA TYR A 14 -15.17 11.24 -7.01
C TYR A 14 -14.70 11.11 -5.57
N GLN A 15 -13.62 10.37 -5.30
CA GLN A 15 -13.10 10.19 -3.94
C GLN A 15 -12.39 11.46 -3.42
N HIS A 16 -11.67 12.17 -4.29
CA HIS A 16 -10.80 13.30 -3.91
C HIS A 16 -11.31 14.69 -4.32
N GLU A 17 -12.55 14.79 -4.80
CA GLU A 17 -13.19 16.05 -5.23
C GLU A 17 -12.42 16.78 -6.34
N ILE A 18 -11.85 16.04 -7.30
CA ILE A 18 -11.06 16.62 -8.38
C ILE A 18 -11.99 16.99 -9.54
N GLY A 19 -12.41 18.25 -9.60
CA GLY A 19 -13.27 18.78 -10.67
C GLY A 19 -14.71 18.26 -10.67
N ILE A 20 -15.07 17.40 -9.72
CA ILE A 20 -16.41 16.86 -9.50
C ILE A 20 -16.69 16.82 -8.00
N LYS A 21 -17.96 16.99 -7.60
CA LYS A 21 -18.37 16.88 -6.19
C LYS A 21 -18.01 15.49 -5.65
N LYS A 22 -17.43 15.47 -4.44
CA LYS A 22 -17.07 14.24 -3.74
C LYS A 22 -18.28 13.31 -3.57
N ASP A 23 -18.10 12.05 -3.94
CA ASP A 23 -19.09 10.97 -3.76
C ASP A 23 -18.38 9.63 -3.54
N GLU A 24 -18.12 9.31 -2.28
CA GLU A 24 -17.38 8.10 -1.90
C GLU A 24 -18.14 6.82 -2.24
N PHE A 25 -19.47 6.83 -2.13
CA PHE A 25 -20.30 5.66 -2.48
C PHE A 25 -20.21 5.36 -3.97
N LYS A 26 -20.27 6.40 -4.81
CA LYS A 26 -20.09 6.25 -6.26
C LYS A 26 -18.67 5.83 -6.62
N ALA A 27 -17.65 6.41 -5.98
CA ALA A 27 -16.26 5.97 -6.16
C ALA A 27 -16.09 4.49 -5.82
N PHE A 28 -16.62 4.05 -4.68
CA PHE A 28 -16.60 2.65 -4.25
C PHE A 28 -17.25 1.72 -5.28
N LYS A 29 -18.44 2.07 -5.78
CA LYS A 29 -19.14 1.27 -6.80
C LYS A 29 -18.33 1.12 -8.08
N ILE A 30 -17.67 2.20 -8.51
CA ILE A 30 -16.84 2.18 -9.71
C ILE A 30 -15.58 1.32 -9.48
N TYR A 31 -14.91 1.45 -8.33
CA TYR A 31 -13.78 0.58 -7.99
C TYR A 31 -14.20 -0.89 -7.92
N GLU A 32 -15.36 -1.20 -7.34
CA GLU A 32 -15.92 -2.55 -7.28
C GLU A 32 -16.12 -3.16 -8.68
N GLU A 33 -16.71 -2.41 -9.61
CA GLU A 33 -16.92 -2.87 -10.98
C GLU A 33 -15.61 -3.08 -11.76
N ALA A 34 -14.64 -2.18 -11.60
CA ALA A 34 -13.34 -2.29 -12.24
C ALA A 34 -12.50 -3.45 -11.63
N ALA A 35 -12.57 -3.65 -10.32
CA ALA A 35 -11.93 -4.76 -9.62
C ALA A 35 -12.49 -6.12 -10.08
N LYS A 36 -13.82 -6.24 -10.26
CA LYS A 36 -14.47 -7.44 -10.82
C LYS A 36 -13.98 -7.78 -12.24
N LYS A 37 -13.52 -6.78 -12.99
CA LYS A 37 -12.91 -6.95 -14.33
C LYS A 37 -11.40 -7.22 -14.27
N GLY A 38 -10.83 -7.40 -13.08
CA GLY A 38 -9.44 -7.73 -12.87
C GLY A 38 -8.48 -6.54 -12.90
N TYR A 39 -8.97 -5.29 -12.89
CA TYR A 39 -8.10 -4.12 -12.93
C TYR A 39 -7.39 -3.91 -11.59
N VAL A 40 -6.08 -4.16 -11.57
CA VAL A 40 -5.30 -4.32 -10.34
C VAL A 40 -5.31 -3.08 -9.44
N LYS A 41 -5.17 -1.87 -10.02
CA LYS A 41 -5.26 -0.63 -9.23
C LYS A 41 -6.61 -0.44 -8.57
N SER A 42 -7.71 -0.88 -9.19
CA SER A 42 -9.02 -0.83 -8.54
C SER A 42 -9.21 -1.91 -7.48
N ILE A 43 -8.55 -3.07 -7.61
CA ILE A 43 -8.51 -4.07 -6.53
C ILE A 43 -7.81 -3.46 -5.31
N HIS A 44 -6.66 -2.80 -5.51
CA HIS A 44 -5.97 -2.06 -4.46
C HIS A 44 -6.87 -1.01 -3.80
N GLN A 45 -7.49 -0.13 -4.61
CA GLN A 45 -8.35 0.92 -4.07
C GLN A 45 -9.59 0.37 -3.37
N LEU A 46 -10.15 -0.74 -3.84
CA LEU A 46 -11.24 -1.41 -3.16
C LEU A 46 -10.80 -1.91 -1.78
N GLY A 47 -9.58 -2.44 -1.67
CA GLY A 47 -8.96 -2.81 -0.39
C GLY A 47 -8.85 -1.60 0.55
N TYR A 48 -8.41 -0.45 0.02
CA TYR A 48 -8.34 0.81 0.75
C TYR A 48 -9.71 1.29 1.24
N CYS A 49 -10.74 1.23 0.38
CA CYS A 49 -12.10 1.56 0.76
C CYS A 49 -12.60 0.69 1.93
N TYR A 50 -12.37 -0.62 1.89
CA TYR A 50 -12.76 -1.50 3.00
C TYR A 50 -11.93 -1.26 4.27
N GLN A 51 -10.63 -0.96 4.17
CA GLN A 51 -9.81 -0.68 5.35
C GLN A 51 -10.29 0.56 6.12
N TYR A 52 -10.70 1.60 5.40
CA TYR A 52 -11.05 2.90 5.99
C TYR A 52 -12.56 3.20 6.01
N GLY A 53 -13.39 2.34 5.45
CA GLY A 53 -14.85 2.55 5.37
C GLY A 53 -15.26 3.66 4.40
N ILE A 54 -14.55 3.81 3.28
CA ILE A 54 -14.81 4.85 2.28
C ILE A 54 -15.87 4.34 1.31
N GLY A 55 -17.06 4.95 1.34
CA GLY A 55 -18.18 4.54 0.48
C GLY A 55 -18.78 3.17 0.77
N THR A 56 -18.32 2.49 1.84
CA THR A 56 -18.76 1.17 2.31
C THR A 56 -18.49 1.04 3.82
N GLU A 57 -19.04 0.02 4.46
CA GLU A 57 -18.66 -0.32 5.83
C GLU A 57 -17.20 -0.81 5.90
N LYS A 58 -16.50 -0.41 6.97
CA LYS A 58 -15.14 -0.85 7.25
C LYS A 58 -15.09 -2.37 7.44
N ASN A 59 -14.18 -3.03 6.74
CA ASN A 59 -13.93 -4.47 6.84
C ASN A 59 -12.45 -4.78 6.55
N GLU A 60 -11.67 -4.94 7.61
CA GLU A 60 -10.23 -5.16 7.49
C GLU A 60 -9.87 -6.53 6.89
N VAL A 61 -10.69 -7.57 7.11
CA VAL A 61 -10.46 -8.90 6.54
C VAL A 61 -10.59 -8.86 5.01
N LYS A 62 -11.64 -8.22 4.48
CA LYS A 62 -11.78 -7.99 3.03
C LYS A 62 -10.64 -7.13 2.48
N ALA A 63 -10.23 -6.10 3.22
CA ALA A 63 -9.10 -5.27 2.79
C ALA A 63 -7.82 -6.10 2.63
N PHE A 64 -7.51 -6.95 3.62
CA PHE A 64 -6.38 -7.87 3.57
C PHE A 64 -6.44 -8.81 2.36
N GLU A 65 -7.60 -9.42 2.10
CA GLU A 65 -7.78 -10.32 0.95
C GLU A 65 -7.54 -9.59 -0.38
N LEU A 66 -8.06 -8.37 -0.53
CA LEU A 66 -7.89 -7.55 -1.74
C LEU A 66 -6.45 -7.08 -1.94
N TYR A 67 -5.77 -6.64 -0.87
CA TYR A 67 -4.34 -6.30 -0.96
C TYR A 67 -3.49 -7.51 -1.31
N LYS A 68 -3.83 -8.69 -0.77
CA LYS A 68 -3.15 -9.94 -1.12
C LYS A 68 -3.35 -10.28 -2.60
N GLU A 69 -4.58 -10.20 -3.11
CA GLU A 69 -4.88 -10.44 -4.52
C GLU A 69 -4.11 -9.48 -5.45
N ALA A 70 -4.10 -8.18 -5.13
CA ALA A 70 -3.40 -7.18 -5.93
C ALA A 70 -1.87 -7.35 -5.84
N ALA A 71 -1.33 -7.70 -4.68
CA ALA A 71 0.10 -8.00 -4.48
C ALA A 71 0.55 -9.22 -5.30
N GLU A 72 -0.27 -10.29 -5.36
CA GLU A 72 -0.03 -11.47 -6.20
C GLU A 72 0.02 -11.12 -7.70
N LYS A 73 -0.68 -10.06 -8.11
CA LYS A 73 -0.64 -9.47 -9.46
C LYS A 73 0.47 -8.43 -9.64
N CYS A 74 1.48 -8.42 -8.75
CA CYS A 74 2.65 -7.55 -8.78
C CYS A 74 2.37 -6.04 -8.60
N ASP A 75 1.24 -5.66 -8.02
CA ASP A 75 0.99 -4.27 -7.65
C ASP A 75 1.84 -3.86 -6.44
N ILE A 76 2.72 -2.88 -6.65
CA ILE A 76 3.75 -2.51 -5.68
C ILE A 76 3.13 -1.89 -4.42
N ASP A 77 2.16 -0.99 -4.58
CA ASP A 77 1.45 -0.34 -3.47
C ASP A 77 0.71 -1.39 -2.62
N SER A 78 0.15 -2.41 -3.25
CA SER A 78 -0.50 -3.53 -2.55
C SER A 78 0.47 -4.44 -1.82
N ILE A 79 1.68 -4.68 -2.35
CA ILE A 79 2.73 -5.42 -1.63
C ILE A 79 3.09 -4.67 -0.35
N TYR A 80 3.26 -3.34 -0.43
CA TYR A 80 3.49 -2.48 0.75
C TYR A 80 2.34 -2.55 1.76
N MET A 81 1.09 -2.39 1.29
CA MET A 81 -0.09 -2.45 2.15
C MET A 81 -0.28 -3.82 2.80
N LEU A 82 0.02 -4.92 2.09
CA LEU A 82 0.03 -6.26 2.66
C LEU A 82 1.11 -6.40 3.75
N GLY A 83 2.26 -5.75 3.57
CA GLY A 83 3.30 -5.63 4.59
C GLY A 83 2.77 -4.95 5.85
N ASN A 84 2.07 -3.82 5.70
CA ASN A 84 1.41 -3.12 6.81
C ASN A 84 0.36 -4.01 7.49
N CYS A 85 -0.44 -4.76 6.73
CA CYS A 85 -1.41 -5.69 7.29
C CYS A 85 -0.76 -6.70 8.22
N TYR A 86 0.35 -7.32 7.81
CA TYR A 86 1.06 -8.24 8.68
C TYR A 86 1.79 -7.54 9.84
N GLN A 87 2.33 -6.34 9.67
CA GLN A 87 3.03 -5.65 10.77
C GLN A 87 2.07 -5.23 11.89
N TYR A 88 0.88 -4.78 11.52
CA TYR A 88 -0.08 -4.19 12.46
C TYR A 88 -1.26 -5.12 12.78
N GLY A 89 -1.39 -6.27 12.12
CA GLY A 89 -2.48 -7.21 12.33
C GLY A 89 -3.82 -6.74 11.72
N ILE A 90 -3.78 -6.04 10.59
CA ILE A 90 -4.98 -5.50 9.93
C ILE A 90 -5.61 -6.62 9.10
N GLY A 91 -6.76 -7.12 9.54
CA GLY A 91 -7.50 -8.19 8.85
C GLY A 91 -6.81 -9.56 8.84
N THR A 92 -5.68 -9.72 9.53
CA THR A 92 -4.90 -10.94 9.60
C THR A 92 -4.10 -11.00 10.90
N GLU A 93 -3.53 -12.16 11.22
CA GLU A 93 -2.63 -12.29 12.35
C GLU A 93 -1.33 -11.54 12.11
N LYS A 94 -0.86 -10.83 13.15
CA LYS A 94 0.39 -10.08 13.09
C LYS A 94 1.58 -11.00 12.85
N SER A 95 2.41 -10.64 11.87
CA SER A 95 3.67 -11.32 11.56
C SER A 95 4.72 -10.35 11.04
N ASN A 96 5.63 -9.93 11.91
CA ASN A 96 6.73 -9.05 11.52
C ASN A 96 7.66 -9.69 10.48
N ILE A 97 7.83 -11.02 10.49
CA ILE A 97 8.68 -11.74 9.52
C ILE A 97 8.06 -11.64 8.11
N LYS A 98 6.75 -11.87 7.97
CA LYS A 98 6.06 -11.70 6.68
C LYS A 98 6.07 -10.25 6.22
N ALA A 99 5.84 -9.29 7.13
CA ALA A 99 5.91 -7.87 6.84
C ALA A 99 7.29 -7.46 6.30
N PHE A 100 8.37 -7.89 6.97
CA PHE A 100 9.74 -7.64 6.51
C PHE A 100 9.98 -8.17 5.10
N GLY A 101 9.55 -9.40 4.80
CA GLY A 101 9.68 -9.99 3.47
C GLY A 101 8.98 -9.14 2.39
N LEU A 102 7.76 -8.67 2.67
CA LEU A 102 6.99 -7.85 1.75
C LEU A 102 7.60 -6.46 1.53
N TYR A 103 8.03 -5.78 2.60
CA TYR A 103 8.73 -4.50 2.47
C TYR A 103 10.03 -4.65 1.68
N LYS A 104 10.78 -5.73 1.89
CA LYS A 104 11.98 -6.01 1.09
C LYS A 104 11.63 -6.16 -0.39
N THR A 105 10.61 -6.95 -0.72
CA THR A 105 10.17 -7.16 -2.10
C THR A 105 9.70 -5.87 -2.77
N ALA A 106 8.90 -5.04 -2.10
CA ALA A 106 8.45 -3.77 -2.66
C ALA A 106 9.58 -2.73 -2.78
N ALA A 107 10.50 -2.68 -1.80
CA ALA A 107 11.70 -1.84 -1.88
C ALA A 107 12.61 -2.21 -3.06
N GLU A 108 12.80 -3.51 -3.33
CA GLU A 108 13.55 -4.02 -4.49
C GLU A 108 12.88 -3.65 -5.83
N LYS A 109 11.56 -3.43 -5.82
CA LYS A 109 10.78 -2.94 -6.97
C LYS A 109 10.74 -1.41 -7.08
N GLY A 110 11.43 -0.69 -6.19
CA GLY A 110 11.56 0.76 -6.22
C GLY A 110 10.54 1.53 -5.38
N ASP A 111 9.73 0.87 -4.55
CA ASP A 111 8.86 1.60 -3.62
C ASP A 111 9.65 2.23 -2.48
N ILE A 112 9.59 3.55 -2.43
CA ILE A 112 10.25 4.43 -1.46
C ILE A 112 9.70 4.22 -0.05
N GLY A 113 8.38 4.06 0.09
CA GLY A 113 7.73 3.82 1.37
C GLY A 113 8.17 2.50 1.97
N SER A 114 8.18 1.43 1.16
CA SER A 114 8.73 0.13 1.55
C SER A 114 10.22 0.18 1.87
N LYS A 115 11.01 0.95 1.12
CA LYS A 115 12.44 1.11 1.40
C LYS A 115 12.69 1.78 2.74
N PHE A 116 11.90 2.80 3.08
CA PHE A 116 11.93 3.42 4.40
C PHE A 116 11.54 2.41 5.50
N LYS A 117 10.44 1.66 5.31
CA LYS A 117 10.04 0.59 6.25
C LYS A 117 11.09 -0.50 6.42
N LEU A 118 11.79 -0.87 5.35
CA LEU A 118 12.90 -1.81 5.41
C LEU A 118 14.04 -1.29 6.29
N GLY A 119 14.36 0.00 6.17
CA GLY A 119 15.29 0.70 7.06
C GLY A 119 14.84 0.65 8.52
N GLU A 120 13.56 0.92 8.80
CA GLU A 120 12.98 0.84 10.15
C GLU A 120 13.09 -0.58 10.72
N CYS A 121 12.85 -1.59 9.88
CA CYS A 121 12.95 -2.99 10.27
C CYS A 121 14.36 -3.37 10.68
N TYR A 122 15.38 -2.99 9.90
CA TYR A 122 16.77 -3.22 10.26
C TYR A 122 17.21 -2.41 11.49
N TYR A 123 16.74 -1.17 11.64
CA TYR A 123 17.11 -0.33 12.77
C TYR A 123 16.58 -0.86 14.11
N ASN A 124 15.34 -1.36 14.10
CA ASN A 124 14.63 -1.81 15.30
C ASN A 124 14.65 -3.33 15.50
N GLY A 125 15.06 -4.12 14.51
CA GLY A 125 14.98 -5.59 14.54
C GLY A 125 13.54 -6.11 14.36
N ILE A 126 12.75 -5.48 13.48
CA ILE A 126 11.36 -5.88 13.23
C ILE A 126 11.35 -6.98 12.16
N GLY A 127 11.10 -8.22 12.58
CA GLY A 127 10.99 -9.37 11.66
C GLY A 127 12.32 -9.86 11.08
N ILE A 128 13.43 -9.24 11.48
CA ILE A 128 14.80 -9.54 11.08
C ILE A 128 15.73 -9.21 12.24
N GLU A 129 16.93 -9.77 12.27
CA GLU A 129 17.96 -9.33 13.20
C GLU A 129 18.30 -7.85 12.98
N LYS A 130 18.49 -7.13 14.09
CA LYS A 130 18.83 -5.72 14.09
C LYS A 130 20.17 -5.47 13.39
N ASN A 131 20.16 -4.60 12.38
CA ASN A 131 21.35 -4.20 11.64
C ASN A 131 21.31 -2.69 11.36
N LYS A 132 21.87 -1.90 12.26
CA LYS A 132 21.88 -0.43 12.13
C LYS A 132 22.69 0.06 10.92
N ILE A 133 23.71 -0.68 10.50
CA ILE A 133 24.55 -0.29 9.34
C ILE A 133 23.69 -0.34 8.06
N LYS A 134 23.00 -1.45 7.81
CA LYS A 134 22.07 -1.58 6.67
C LYS A 134 20.96 -0.55 6.71
N ALA A 135 20.41 -0.26 7.90
CA ALA A 135 19.40 0.79 8.04
C ALA A 135 19.94 2.16 7.62
N ILE A 136 21.13 2.53 8.07
CA ILE A 136 21.78 3.80 7.71
C ILE A 136 22.07 3.87 6.21
N GLU A 137 22.52 2.79 5.58
CA GLU A 137 22.73 2.72 4.12
C GLU A 137 21.44 3.01 3.36
N LEU A 138 20.34 2.34 3.72
CA LEU A 138 19.03 2.57 3.10
C LEU A 138 18.55 4.02 3.28
N TYR A 139 18.74 4.61 4.46
CA TYR A 139 18.36 6.00 4.70
C TYR A 139 19.24 7.00 3.96
N LYS A 140 20.54 6.76 3.86
CA LYS A 140 21.45 7.60 3.07
C LYS A 140 21.04 7.62 1.61
N GLU A 141 20.74 6.46 1.04
CA GLU A 141 20.29 6.38 -0.34
C GLU A 141 18.98 7.16 -0.56
N LEU A 142 18.05 7.11 0.39
CA LEU A 142 16.81 7.91 0.32
C LEU A 142 17.08 9.42 0.40
N VAL A 143 18.05 9.86 1.21
CA VAL A 143 18.46 11.28 1.30
C VAL A 143 19.16 11.73 0.01
N GLU A 144 20.08 10.94 -0.52
CA GLU A 144 20.85 11.25 -1.72
C GLU A 144 19.95 11.41 -2.95
N ASN A 145 18.87 10.63 -3.03
CA ASN A 145 17.85 10.76 -4.07
C ASN A 145 16.77 11.81 -3.76
N GLY A 146 16.88 12.53 -2.63
CA GLY A 146 15.96 13.60 -2.25
C GLY A 146 14.57 13.13 -1.79
N TYR A 147 14.39 11.85 -1.46
CA TYR A 147 13.11 11.30 -1.01
C TYR A 147 12.80 11.60 0.45
N ILE A 148 13.84 11.74 1.29
CA ILE A 148 13.70 12.12 2.69
C ILE A 148 14.69 13.21 3.04
N GLU A 149 14.30 14.13 3.92
CA GLU A 149 15.19 15.13 4.47
C GLU A 149 15.76 14.66 5.80
N TRP A 150 17.07 14.83 5.98
CA TRP A 150 17.71 14.57 7.27
C TRP A 150 17.37 15.71 8.23
N LYS A 151 16.33 15.54 9.06
CA LYS A 151 16.07 16.49 10.14
C LYS A 151 17.10 16.30 11.25
N LYS A 152 18.07 17.21 11.32
CA LYS A 152 18.87 17.43 12.53
C LYS A 152 17.94 18.02 13.59
N ASN A 153 17.52 17.21 14.55
CA ASN A 153 17.02 17.70 15.83
C ASN A 153 18.20 18.06 16.73
#